data_AF-A0A9P0B2E5-F1
#
_entry.id   AF-A0A9P0B2E5-F1
#
_cell.length_a   1.000
_cell.length_b   1.000
_cell.length_c   1.000
_cell.angle_alpha   90.00
_cell.angle_beta   90.00
_cell.angle_gamma   90.00
#
_symmetry.space_group_name_H-M   'P 1'
#
loop_
_entity.id
_entity.type
_entity.pdbx_description
1 polymer ?
#
loop_
_entity_poly.entity_id
_entity_poly.type
_entity_poly.pdbx_seq_one_letter_code
_entity_poly.pdbx_strand_id
1 'polypeptide(L)'
;MEIVNTIDHSVGIIKIPSDGNCLVASLAHQLDNSLTGSTSTYALRQRLNNHLRTHIETYSPYLQDATLDQPHRYAHIKDWERKTEAYLKDHAQNGFWLGLETIIAASDIFNVSSEIHHEQGRTDKISSRVLL
;
A
#
# COMPACT_ATOMS: atom_id res chain seq x y z
N MET A 1 -32.85 -1.33 -30.46
CA MET A 1 -31.99 -2.40 -29.96
C MET A 1 -30.66 -1.75 -29.63
N GLU A 2 -30.46 -1.37 -28.38
CA GLU A 2 -29.22 -0.72 -27.94
C GLU A 2 -28.13 -1.79 -27.86
N ILE A 3 -27.06 -1.57 -28.62
CA ILE A 3 -25.82 -2.33 -28.48
C ILE A 3 -25.19 -1.85 -27.19
N VAL A 4 -25.38 -2.62 -26.10
CA VAL A 4 -24.60 -2.45 -24.89
C VAL A 4 -23.20 -2.95 -25.21
N ASN A 5 -22.27 -2.04 -25.51
CA ASN A 5 -20.85 -2.34 -25.53
C ASN A 5 -20.41 -2.58 -24.07
N THR A 6 -20.62 -3.80 -23.57
CA THR A 6 -19.87 -4.30 -22.43
C THR A 6 -18.42 -4.47 -22.88
N ILE A 7 -17.56 -3.50 -22.56
CA ILE A 7 -16.12 -3.68 -22.71
C ILE A 7 -15.74 -4.80 -21.74
N ASP A 8 -15.45 -5.98 -22.30
CA ASP A 8 -14.88 -7.10 -21.56
C ASP A 8 -13.44 -6.73 -21.17
N HIS A 9 -13.28 -6.13 -19.99
CA HIS A 9 -11.97 -5.84 -19.43
C HIS A 9 -11.38 -7.13 -18.87
N SER A 10 -10.77 -7.94 -19.75
CA SER A 10 -9.92 -9.04 -19.30
C SER A 10 -8.80 -8.47 -18.39
N VAL A 11 -8.84 -8.82 -17.10
CA VAL A 11 -7.79 -8.44 -16.14
C VAL A 11 -6.58 -9.33 -16.40
N GLY A 12 -5.47 -8.72 -16.80
CA GLY A 12 -4.19 -9.40 -17.02
C GLY A 12 -3.25 -9.25 -15.81
N ILE A 13 -2.50 -10.31 -15.49
CA ILE A 13 -1.45 -10.25 -14.46
C ILE A 13 -0.15 -9.76 -15.10
N ILE A 14 0.40 -8.68 -14.56
CA ILE A 14 1.71 -8.17 -14.95
C ILE A 14 2.74 -8.60 -13.91
N LYS A 15 3.85 -9.15 -14.38
CA LYS A 15 4.90 -9.66 -13.49
C LYS A 15 5.75 -8.51 -12.97
N ILE A 16 5.70 -8.31 -11.66
CA ILE A 16 6.57 -7.40 -10.91
C ILE A 16 7.69 -8.23 -10.26
N PRO A 17 8.93 -7.71 -10.12
CA PRO A 17 10.00 -8.42 -9.41
C PRO A 17 9.59 -8.88 -8.01
N SER A 18 9.97 -10.11 -7.65
CA SER A 18 9.64 -10.75 -6.37
C SER A 18 10.60 -10.34 -5.26
N ASP A 19 10.64 -9.04 -4.95
CA ASP A 19 11.43 -8.48 -3.86
C ASP A 19 10.57 -7.62 -2.91
N GLY A 20 11.16 -7.07 -1.86
CA GLY A 20 10.43 -6.22 -0.90
C GLY A 20 9.98 -4.86 -1.46
N ASN A 21 10.22 -4.56 -2.74
CA ASN A 21 9.65 -3.40 -3.43
C ASN A 21 8.43 -3.75 -4.27
N CYS A 22 8.04 -5.03 -4.35
CA CYS A 22 6.97 -5.49 -5.21
C CYS A 22 5.66 -4.70 -5.02
N LEU A 23 5.26 -4.40 -3.77
CA LEU A 23 4.02 -3.65 -3.52
C LEU A 23 4.10 -2.23 -4.08
N VAL A 24 5.21 -1.52 -3.86
CA VAL A 24 5.37 -0.15 -4.35
C VAL A 24 5.47 -0.12 -5.87
N ALA A 25 6.14 -1.11 -6.47
CA ALA A 25 6.21 -1.26 -7.91
C ALA A 25 4.84 -1.57 -8.54
N SER A 26 4.03 -2.41 -7.90
CA SER A 26 2.65 -2.67 -8.32
C SER A 26 1.79 -1.40 -8.22
N LEU A 27 1.89 -0.65 -7.12
CA LEU A 27 1.17 0.62 -6.95
C LEU A 27 1.60 1.65 -8.01
N ALA A 28 2.91 1.82 -8.22
CA ALA A 28 3.44 2.72 -9.24
C ALA A 28 2.92 2.34 -10.64
N HIS A 29 2.91 1.04 -10.98
CA HIS A 29 2.36 0.57 -12.26
C HIS A 29 0.86 0.90 -12.43
N GLN A 30 0.05 0.76 -11.38
CA GLN A 30 -1.39 1.06 -11.45
C GLN A 30 -1.66 2.58 -11.49
N LEU A 31 -0.85 3.37 -10.77
CA LEU A 31 -0.97 4.83 -10.72
C LEU A 31 -0.42 5.52 -11.98
N ASP A 32 0.69 5.04 -12.54
CA ASP A 32 1.30 5.64 -13.72
C ASP A 32 0.48 5.38 -14.99
N ASN A 33 -0.28 4.27 -15.05
CA ASN A 33 -1.27 4.04 -16.11
C ASN A 33 -2.53 4.91 -15.98
N SER A 34 -2.76 5.55 -14.82
CA SER A 34 -3.96 6.36 -14.58
C SER A 34 -3.69 7.86 -14.48
N LEU A 35 -2.59 8.35 -13.87
CA LEU A 35 -2.48 9.79 -13.54
C LEU A 35 -1.10 10.46 -13.45
N THR A 36 0.07 9.80 -13.50
CA THR A 36 1.36 10.52 -13.33
C THR A 36 2.52 9.87 -14.07
N GLY A 37 3.36 10.63 -14.76
CA GLY A 37 4.55 10.10 -15.42
C GLY A 37 5.53 9.41 -14.46
N SER A 38 6.33 8.47 -14.99
CA SER A 38 7.27 7.56 -14.30
C SER A 38 7.62 7.92 -12.85
N THR A 39 6.78 7.53 -11.90
CA THR A 39 7.08 7.78 -10.48
C THR A 39 8.14 6.78 -10.04
N SER A 40 9.28 7.25 -9.52
CA SER A 40 10.28 6.32 -8.99
C SER A 40 9.68 5.58 -7.78
N THR A 41 9.88 4.27 -7.72
CA THR A 41 9.40 3.44 -6.59
C THR A 41 9.94 3.94 -5.26
N TYR A 42 11.15 4.48 -5.24
CA TYR A 42 11.71 5.13 -4.07
C TYR A 42 10.91 6.37 -3.64
N ALA A 43 10.59 7.29 -4.56
CA ALA A 43 9.84 8.50 -4.26
C ALA A 43 8.42 8.16 -3.77
N LEU A 44 7.77 7.19 -4.40
CA LEU A 44 6.45 6.71 -3.95
C LEU A 44 6.52 6.13 -2.54
N ARG A 45 7.53 5.30 -2.24
CA ARG A 45 7.75 4.75 -0.89
C ARG A 45 7.91 5.85 0.15
N GLN A 46 8.75 6.86 -0.12
CA GLN A 46 8.93 7.98 0.82
C GLN A 46 7.64 8.76 1.03
N ARG A 47 6.87 9.01 -0.05
CA ARG A 47 5.58 9.72 0.05
C ARG A 47 4.57 8.95 0.90
N LEU A 48 4.46 7.63 0.71
CA LEU A 48 3.60 6.76 1.50
C LEU A 48 4.02 6.74 2.97
N ASN A 49 5.32 6.57 3.24
CA ASN A 49 5.87 6.58 4.59
C ASN A 49 5.60 7.90 5.32
N ASN A 50 5.85 9.02 4.64
CA ASN A 50 5.59 10.35 5.20
C ASN A 50 4.10 10.53 5.52
N HIS A 51 3.20 10.08 4.65
CA HIS A 51 1.76 10.17 4.90
C HIS A 51 1.32 9.34 6.11
N LEU A 52 1.85 8.13 6.27
CA LEU A 52 1.62 7.29 7.45
C LEU A 52 2.11 7.99 8.73
N ARG A 53 3.30 8.59 8.69
CA ARG A 53 3.88 9.35 9.81
C ARG A 53 3.03 10.55 10.20
N THR A 54 2.55 11.33 9.23
CA THR A 54 1.77 12.55 9.52
C THR A 54 0.35 12.27 10.00
N HIS A 55 -0.17 11.06 9.78
CA HIS A 55 -1.53 10.65 10.17
C HIS A 55 -1.53 9.40 11.05
N ILE A 56 -0.52 9.27 11.92
CA ILE A 56 -0.26 8.05 12.70
C ILE A 56 -1.48 7.55 13.48
N GLU A 57 -2.32 8.45 14.00
CA GLU A 57 -3.54 8.10 14.74
C GLU A 57 -4.57 7.40 13.84
N THR A 58 -4.78 7.92 12.62
CA THR A 58 -5.67 7.34 11.61
C THR A 58 -5.23 5.92 11.22
N TYR A 59 -3.93 5.70 11.11
CA TYR A 59 -3.35 4.43 10.69
C TYR A 59 -2.98 3.50 11.84
N SER A 60 -3.17 3.92 13.10
CA SER A 60 -2.72 3.20 14.30
C SER A 60 -3.17 1.73 14.32
N PRO A 61 -4.43 1.36 14.00
CA PRO A 61 -4.83 -0.05 13.98
C PRO A 61 -4.01 -0.89 12.98
N TYR A 62 -3.76 -0.36 11.79
CA TYR A 62 -3.01 -1.07 10.73
C TYR A 62 -1.51 -1.14 11.05
N LEU A 63 -0.96 -0.09 11.65
CA LEU A 63 0.43 -0.07 12.09
C LEU A 63 0.64 -1.05 13.26
N GLN A 64 -0.35 -1.21 14.14
CA GLN A 64 -0.28 -2.19 15.23
C GLN A 64 -0.17 -3.60 14.67
N ASP A 65 -1.10 -3.97 13.79
CA ASP A 65 -1.10 -5.26 13.11
C ASP A 65 0.22 -5.51 12.36
N ALA A 66 0.69 -4.53 11.58
CA ALA A 66 1.94 -4.64 10.82
C ALA A 66 3.18 -4.85 11.71
N THR A 67 3.20 -4.28 12.92
CA THR A 67 4.29 -4.51 13.88
C THR A 67 4.20 -5.89 14.56
N LEU A 68 2.98 -6.42 14.73
CA LEU A 68 2.73 -7.74 15.30
C LEU A 68 3.09 -8.87 14.31
N ASP A 69 2.90 -8.64 13.01
CA ASP A 69 3.29 -9.57 11.94
C ASP A 69 4.82 -9.76 11.82
N GLN A 70 5.61 -8.90 12.47
CA GLN A 70 7.07 -8.99 12.53
C GLN A 70 7.57 -9.11 13.97
N PRO A 71 7.13 -10.13 14.73
CA PRO A 71 7.30 -10.16 16.18
C PRO A 71 8.78 -10.18 16.55
N HIS A 72 9.62 -10.92 15.83
CA HIS A 72 11.05 -10.99 16.14
C HIS A 72 11.80 -9.66 15.96
N ARG A 73 11.36 -8.80 15.03
CA ARG A 73 12.05 -7.55 14.69
C ARG A 73 11.84 -6.49 15.76
N TYR A 74 10.63 -6.43 16.33
CA TYR A 74 10.23 -5.37 17.25
C TYR A 74 9.81 -5.83 18.66
N ALA A 75 9.88 -7.14 18.97
CA ALA A 75 9.48 -7.68 20.29
C ALA A 75 10.21 -7.04 21.49
N HIS A 76 11.45 -6.60 21.28
CA HIS A 76 12.26 -5.97 22.33
C HIS A 76 11.80 -4.54 22.65
N ILE A 77 10.99 -3.92 21.79
CA ILE A 77 10.45 -2.57 21.97
C ILE A 77 9.07 -2.68 22.62
N LYS A 78 8.97 -2.32 23.90
CA LYS A 78 7.70 -2.38 24.65
C LYS A 78 6.79 -1.19 24.36
N ASP A 79 7.40 -0.03 24.16
CA ASP A 79 6.70 1.23 23.91
C ASP A 79 6.13 1.25 22.49
N TRP A 80 4.83 1.54 22.39
CA TRP A 80 4.10 1.52 21.12
C TRP A 80 4.64 2.57 20.15
N GLU A 81 4.83 3.81 20.59
CA GLU A 81 5.28 4.91 19.73
C GLU A 81 6.68 4.62 19.16
N ARG A 82 7.62 4.17 20.00
CA ARG A 82 8.95 3.76 19.55
C ARG A 82 8.92 2.56 18.62
N LYS A 83 8.00 1.62 18.84
CA LYS A 83 7.83 0.44 17.97
C LYS A 83 7.36 0.87 16.59
N THR A 84 6.36 1.73 16.53
CA THR A 84 5.84 2.28 15.28
C THR A 84 6.87 3.12 14.55
N GLU A 85 7.63 3.94 15.27
CA GLU A 85 8.71 4.72 14.68
C GLU A 85 9.81 3.81 14.08
N ALA A 86 10.20 2.75 14.78
CA ALA A 86 11.14 1.76 14.26
C ALA A 86 10.60 1.08 12.99
N TYR A 87 9.33 0.67 13.00
CA TYR A 87 8.65 0.12 11.84
C TYR A 87 8.62 1.12 10.68
N LEU A 88 8.26 2.38 10.91
CA LEU A 88 8.21 3.40 9.86
C LEU A 88 9.59 3.76 9.33
N LYS A 89 10.66 3.63 10.13
CA LYS A 89 12.04 3.78 9.64
C LYS A 89 12.44 2.65 8.68
N ASP A 90 12.04 1.42 8.99
CA ASP A 90 12.26 0.25 8.14
C ASP A 90 11.38 0.28 6.89
N HIS A 91 10.12 0.68 7.01
CA HIS A 91 9.15 0.89 5.94
C HIS A 91 9.69 1.81 4.84
N ALA A 92 10.43 2.86 5.23
CA ALA A 92 11.07 3.78 4.29
C ALA A 92 12.26 3.18 3.53
N GLN A 93 12.81 2.03 3.95
CA GLN A 93 13.97 1.41 3.30
C GLN A 93 13.56 0.64 2.03
N ASN A 94 14.41 0.70 1.00
CA ASN A 94 14.25 -0.15 -0.17
C ASN A 94 14.38 -1.62 0.21
N GLY A 95 13.50 -2.46 -0.35
CA GLY A 95 13.48 -3.90 -0.08
C GLY A 95 12.81 -4.31 1.24
N PHE A 96 12.29 -3.37 2.03
CA PHE A 96 11.41 -3.71 3.14
C PHE A 96 9.99 -3.98 2.66
N TRP A 97 9.47 -5.15 3.01
CA TRP A 97 8.14 -5.62 2.65
C TRP A 97 7.06 -4.76 3.29
N LEU A 98 6.12 -4.31 2.46
CA LEU A 98 5.03 -3.42 2.84
C LEU A 98 3.72 -4.20 2.93
N GLY A 99 2.77 -3.68 3.71
CA GLY A 99 1.51 -4.34 3.99
C GLY A 99 0.28 -3.50 3.66
N LEU A 100 -0.83 -3.87 4.29
CA LEU A 100 -2.14 -3.28 4.09
C LEU A 100 -2.17 -1.78 4.40
N GLU A 101 -1.43 -1.34 5.42
CA GLU A 101 -1.30 0.08 5.80
C GLU A 101 -0.84 0.94 4.62
N THR A 102 0.05 0.40 3.79
CA THR A 102 0.57 1.08 2.60
C THR A 102 -0.49 1.20 1.51
N ILE A 103 -1.32 0.17 1.32
CA ILE A 103 -2.39 0.18 0.31
C ILE A 103 -3.46 1.19 0.69
N ILE A 104 -3.86 1.23 1.96
CA ILE A 104 -4.81 2.21 2.48
C ILE A 104 -4.24 3.63 2.30
N ALA A 105 -2.97 3.85 2.67
CA ALA A 105 -2.32 5.14 2.47
C ALA A 105 -2.26 5.55 0.99
N ALA A 106 -2.05 4.61 0.07
CA ALA A 106 -2.10 4.89 -1.36
C ALA A 106 -3.52 5.30 -1.81
N SER A 107 -4.55 4.56 -1.39
CA SER A 107 -5.96 4.92 -1.67
C SER A 107 -6.27 6.34 -1.21
N ASP A 108 -5.84 6.72 0.00
CA ASP A 108 -6.11 8.04 0.58
C ASP A 108 -5.32 9.15 -0.14
N ILE A 109 -4.01 8.97 -0.35
CA ILE A 109 -3.13 9.98 -0.99
C ILE A 109 -3.59 10.32 -2.42
N PHE A 110 -4.02 9.29 -3.17
CA PHE A 110 -4.36 9.44 -4.58
C PHE A 110 -5.87 9.57 -4.81
N ASN A 111 -6.68 9.51 -3.75
CA ASN A 111 -8.13 9.52 -3.80
C ASN A 111 -8.70 8.48 -4.79
N VAL A 112 -8.20 7.25 -4.67
CA VAL A 112 -8.59 6.10 -5.52
C VAL A 112 -9.05 4.94 -4.66
N SER A 113 -9.82 4.03 -5.26
CA SER A 113 -10.08 2.72 -4.67
C SER A 113 -9.05 1.71 -5.15
N SER A 114 -8.61 0.83 -4.26
CA SER A 114 -7.73 -0.31 -4.56
C SER A 114 -8.51 -1.62 -4.44
N GLU A 115 -8.39 -2.46 -5.46
CA GLU A 115 -8.94 -3.83 -5.46
C GLU A 115 -7.78 -4.83 -5.39
N ILE A 116 -7.84 -5.75 -4.42
CA ILE A 116 -6.82 -6.77 -4.18
C ILE A 116 -7.39 -8.12 -4.56
N HIS A 117 -6.87 -8.70 -5.65
CA HIS A 117 -7.25 -10.03 -6.12
C HIS A 117 -6.33 -11.09 -5.51
N HIS A 118 -6.92 -12.07 -4.83
CA HIS A 118 -6.22 -13.19 -4.22
C HIS A 118 -6.24 -14.41 -5.15
N GLU A 119 -5.23 -15.28 -5.06
CA GLU A 119 -5.13 -16.50 -5.88
C GLU A 119 -6.36 -17.41 -5.77
N GLN A 120 -7.05 -17.39 -4.63
CA GLN A 120 -8.25 -18.19 -4.35
C GLN A 120 -9.55 -17.57 -4.90
N GLY A 121 -9.45 -16.48 -5.67
CA GLY A 121 -10.61 -15.81 -6.28
C GLY A 121 -11.34 -14.83 -5.37
N ARG A 122 -10.87 -14.60 -4.14
CA ARG A 122 -11.36 -13.51 -3.28
C ARG A 122 -10.88 -12.17 -3.82
N THR A 123 -11.73 -11.16 -3.79
CA THR A 123 -11.37 -9.76 -4.05
C THR A 123 -11.71 -8.93 -2.83
N ASP A 124 -10.71 -8.24 -2.29
CA ASP A 124 -10.92 -7.22 -1.25
C ASP A 124 -10.92 -5.83 -1.89
N LYS A 125 -11.76 -4.93 -1.40
CA LYS A 125 -11.83 -3.55 -1.87
C LYS A 125 -11.52 -2.58 -0.75
N ILE A 126 -10.61 -1.65 -1.02
CA ILE A 126 -10.22 -0.56 -0.16
C ILE A 126 -10.62 0.73 -0.87
N SER A 127 -11.37 1.58 -0.19
CA SER A 127 -11.77 2.89 -0.73
C SER A 127 -11.02 3.98 0.01
N SER A 128 -10.75 5.09 -0.69
CA SER A 128 -10.21 6.28 -0.05
C SER A 128 -11.14 6.73 1.07
N ARG A 129 -10.54 7.03 2.22
CA ARG A 129 -11.20 7.78 3.28
C ARG A 129 -11.01 9.23 2.90
N VAL A 130 -12.08 9.91 2.52
CA VAL A 130 -12.04 11.36 2.42
C VAL A 130 -11.68 11.86 3.82
N LEU A 131 -10.42 12.24 4.03
CA LEU A 131 -9.97 12.90 5.25
C LEU A 131 -10.60 14.30 5.21
N LEU A 132 -11.77 14.44 5.87
CA LEU A 132 -12.47 15.71 6.07
C LEU A 132 -11.78 16.54 7.15
#